data_AF-A0A0B7BRN3-F1
#
_entry.id   AF-A0A0B7BRN3-F1
#
_cell.length_a   1.000
_cell.length_b   1.000
_cell.length_c   1.000
_cell.angle_alpha   90.00
_cell.angle_beta   90.00
_cell.angle_gamma   90.00
#
_symmetry.space_group_name_H-M   'P 1'
#
loop_
_entity.id
_entity.type
_entity.pdbx_description
1 polymer ?
#
loop_
_entity_poly.entity_id
_entity_poly.type
_entity_poly.pdbx_seq_one_letter_code
_entity_poly.pdbx_strand_id
1 'polypeptide(L)'
;QQSPWWDDEVEKAWIDKRCAVRRWQTARKNGTTHPADILQLKQEMNNKTGCFKALARTVKSEKWAEFCQRVGNNKSLNLFWRLHRSMNGTVKNRCVIDFQSLDLTWQRTDENKGRALFAHYLEQSDQKDIVGRNTARQSIAAKCKNQELDVDDLVTVEEIKDAVRRAKNSAPGPDGIRYGDIGGLSDGEWEELAGIYNKSITTAIINEEWLHWYLCRSLAKTTQKFRAIG
;
A
#
# COMPACT_ATOMS: atom_id res chain seq x y z
N GLN A 1 -10.91 11.12 -11.53
CA GLN A 1 -10.16 12.38 -11.26
C GLN A 1 -9.32 12.69 -12.49
N GLN A 2 -9.50 13.86 -13.10
CA GLN A 2 -8.69 14.28 -14.25
C GLN A 2 -7.25 14.61 -13.80
N SER A 3 -6.29 14.49 -14.72
CA SER A 3 -4.89 14.81 -14.42
C SER A 3 -4.69 16.30 -14.14
N PRO A 4 -3.73 16.69 -13.30
CA PRO A 4 -3.56 18.09 -12.86
C PRO A 4 -3.07 19.06 -13.94
N TRP A 5 -2.67 18.56 -15.11
CA TRP A 5 -2.31 19.36 -16.29
C TRP A 5 -3.46 19.48 -17.29
N TRP A 6 -4.62 18.92 -16.98
CA TRP A 6 -5.77 18.92 -17.86
C TRP A 6 -6.60 20.17 -17.60
N ASP A 7 -6.58 21.10 -18.54
CA ASP A 7 -7.35 22.34 -18.52
C ASP A 7 -8.42 22.37 -19.64
N ASP A 8 -9.20 23.45 -19.68
CA ASP A 8 -10.29 23.60 -20.64
C ASP A 8 -9.79 23.68 -22.10
N GLU A 9 -8.57 24.20 -22.32
CA GLU A 9 -7.97 24.28 -23.66
C GLU A 9 -7.54 22.90 -24.16
N VAL A 10 -6.93 22.08 -23.30
CA VAL A 10 -6.58 20.69 -23.55
C VAL A 10 -7.83 19.84 -23.78
N GLU A 11 -8.90 20.05 -23.00
CA GLU A 11 -10.19 19.37 -23.19
C GLU A 11 -10.77 19.71 -24.56
N LYS A 12 -10.81 21.00 -24.93
CA LYS A 12 -11.28 21.43 -26.25
C LYS A 12 -10.46 20.81 -27.38
N ALA A 13 -9.12 20.85 -27.29
CA ALA A 13 -8.23 20.23 -28.27
C ALA A 13 -8.41 18.69 -28.37
N TRP A 14 -8.73 18.05 -27.24
CA TRP A 14 -9.03 16.62 -27.19
C TRP A 14 -10.36 16.27 -27.88
N ILE A 15 -11.41 17.07 -27.63
CA ILE A 15 -12.71 16.94 -28.30
C ILE A 15 -12.55 17.11 -29.81
N ASP A 16 -11.87 18.16 -30.25
CA ASP A 16 -11.56 18.44 -31.66
C ASP A 16 -10.86 17.25 -32.33
N LYS A 17 -9.82 16.72 -31.68
CA LYS A 17 -9.11 15.53 -32.14
C LYS A 17 -10.06 14.34 -32.28
N ARG A 18 -10.90 14.06 -31.27
CA ARG A 18 -11.82 12.92 -31.29
C ARG A 18 -12.85 13.05 -32.41
N CYS A 19 -13.37 14.25 -32.63
CA CYS A 19 -14.29 14.55 -33.72
C CYS A 19 -13.62 14.30 -35.08
N ALA A 20 -12.41 14.81 -35.31
CA ALA A 20 -11.67 14.59 -36.55
C ALA A 20 -11.34 13.10 -36.80
N VAL A 21 -10.91 12.37 -35.76
CA VAL A 21 -10.66 10.92 -35.85
C VAL A 21 -11.93 10.15 -36.22
N ARG A 22 -13.06 10.44 -35.56
CA ARG A 22 -14.34 9.79 -35.87
C ARG A 22 -14.79 10.07 -37.31
N ARG A 23 -14.70 11.33 -37.76
CA ARG A 23 -15.05 11.71 -39.14
C ARG A 23 -14.24 10.92 -40.17
N TRP A 24 -12.92 10.86 -39.99
CA TRP A 24 -12.04 10.07 -40.88
C TRP A 24 -12.38 8.57 -40.85
N GLN A 25 -12.58 7.99 -39.66
CA GLN A 25 -12.93 6.56 -39.53
C GLN A 25 -14.26 6.22 -40.19
N THR A 26 -15.27 7.07 -40.05
CA THR A 26 -16.58 6.89 -40.67
C THR A 26 -16.50 7.01 -42.19
N ALA A 27 -15.83 8.06 -42.71
CA ALA A 27 -15.63 8.24 -44.15
C ALA A 27 -14.90 7.06 -44.80
N ARG A 28 -13.90 6.49 -44.10
CA ARG A 28 -13.17 5.30 -44.57
C ARG A 28 -14.05 4.04 -44.64
N LYS A 29 -15.08 3.93 -43.80
CA LYS A 29 -15.97 2.75 -43.71
C LYS A 29 -17.19 2.84 -44.62
N ASN A 30 -17.71 4.04 -44.87
CA ASN A 30 -18.98 4.24 -45.56
C ASN A 30 -18.95 3.93 -47.07
N GLY A 31 -17.77 3.73 -47.67
CA GLY A 31 -17.59 3.27 -49.07
C GLY A 31 -18.05 4.23 -50.18
N THR A 32 -18.85 5.25 -49.82
CA THR A 32 -19.47 6.25 -50.69
C THR A 32 -18.69 7.57 -50.73
N THR A 33 -17.68 7.74 -49.86
CA THR A 33 -16.86 8.96 -49.82
C THR A 33 -15.75 8.89 -50.86
N HIS A 34 -15.57 9.98 -51.63
CA HIS A 34 -14.55 10.06 -52.66
C HIS A 34 -13.12 9.97 -52.05
N PRO A 35 -12.16 9.27 -52.69
CA PRO A 35 -10.82 9.08 -52.15
C PRO A 35 -10.06 10.37 -51.78
N ALA A 36 -10.28 11.45 -52.54
CA ALA A 36 -9.66 12.76 -52.26
C ALA A 36 -10.15 13.35 -50.92
N ASP A 37 -11.44 13.21 -50.60
CA ASP A 37 -12.02 13.71 -49.35
C ASP A 37 -11.53 12.89 -48.15
N ILE A 38 -11.34 11.59 -48.33
CA ILE A 38 -10.74 10.72 -47.31
C ILE A 38 -9.31 11.17 -46.99
N LEU A 39 -8.53 11.59 -48.00
CA LEU A 39 -7.17 12.10 -47.82
C LEU A 39 -7.17 13.43 -47.04
N GLN A 40 -8.07 14.36 -47.37
CA GLN A 40 -8.23 15.62 -46.64
C GLN A 40 -8.60 15.38 -45.17
N LEU A 41 -9.56 14.50 -44.90
CA LEU A 41 -9.95 14.13 -43.53
C LEU A 41 -8.79 13.49 -42.75
N LYS A 42 -7.92 12.71 -43.43
CA LYS A 42 -6.71 12.15 -42.82
C LYS A 42 -5.70 13.24 -42.44
N GLN A 43 -5.51 14.24 -43.30
CA GLN A 43 -4.65 15.39 -43.02
C GLN A 43 -5.20 16.23 -41.86
N GLU A 44 -6.51 16.51 -41.85
CA GLU A 44 -7.18 17.21 -40.75
C GLU A 44 -7.02 16.46 -39.42
N MET A 45 -7.23 15.14 -39.41
CA MET A 45 -7.01 14.29 -38.25
C MET A 45 -5.56 14.37 -37.74
N ASN A 46 -4.58 14.31 -38.64
CA ASN A 46 -3.16 14.42 -38.29
C ASN A 46 -2.85 15.79 -37.68
N ASN A 47 -3.34 16.86 -38.28
CA ASN A 47 -3.15 18.24 -37.79
C ASN A 47 -3.75 18.41 -36.40
N LYS A 48 -5.02 18.04 -36.19
CA LYS A 48 -5.69 18.12 -34.88
C LYS A 48 -5.02 17.24 -33.83
N THR A 49 -4.53 16.06 -34.22
CA THR A 49 -3.73 15.20 -33.32
C THR A 49 -2.40 15.84 -32.96
N GLY A 50 -1.73 16.51 -33.91
CA GLY A 50 -0.50 17.26 -33.70
C GLY A 50 -0.70 18.42 -32.74
N CYS A 51 -1.71 19.27 -32.98
CA CYS A 51 -2.10 20.38 -32.11
C CYS A 51 -2.34 19.91 -30.67
N PHE A 52 -3.15 18.86 -30.49
CA PHE A 52 -3.40 18.30 -29.15
C PHE A 52 -2.10 17.82 -28.48
N LYS A 53 -1.24 17.09 -29.20
CA LYS A 53 0.04 16.60 -28.63
C LYS A 53 0.99 17.75 -28.27
N ALA A 54 1.05 18.80 -29.08
CA ALA A 54 1.87 19.98 -28.81
C ALA A 54 1.37 20.70 -27.57
N LEU A 55 0.07 21.02 -27.52
CA LEU A 55 -0.56 21.69 -26.38
C LEU A 55 -0.37 20.89 -25.10
N ALA A 56 -0.68 19.58 -25.12
CA ALA A 56 -0.51 18.71 -23.98
C ALA A 56 0.96 18.61 -23.50
N ARG A 57 1.95 18.74 -24.39
CA ARG A 57 3.37 18.80 -24.00
C ARG A 57 3.69 20.12 -23.30
N THR A 58 3.22 21.24 -23.84
CA THR A 58 3.42 22.57 -23.27
C THR A 58 2.85 22.65 -21.85
N VAL A 59 1.56 22.35 -21.68
CA VAL A 59 0.89 22.43 -20.38
C VAL A 59 1.50 21.46 -19.35
N LYS A 60 1.92 20.26 -19.79
CA LYS A 60 2.66 19.34 -18.91
C LYS A 60 4.00 19.91 -18.47
N SER A 61 4.73 20.54 -19.37
CA SER A 61 6.03 21.15 -19.08
C SER A 61 5.87 22.31 -18.10
N GLU A 62 4.86 23.15 -18.29
CA GLU A 62 4.52 24.26 -17.38
C GLU A 62 4.19 23.75 -15.98
N LYS A 63 3.37 22.70 -15.86
CA LYS A 63 3.06 22.08 -14.56
C LYS A 63 4.29 21.48 -13.88
N TRP A 64 5.24 20.94 -14.63
CA TRP A 64 6.52 20.51 -14.08
C TRP A 64 7.38 21.69 -13.63
N ALA A 65 7.41 22.78 -14.40
CA ALA A 65 8.15 23.99 -14.03
C ALA A 65 7.59 24.62 -12.75
N GLU A 66 6.26 24.76 -12.64
CA GLU A 66 5.56 25.21 -11.42
C GLU A 66 5.95 24.34 -10.21
N PHE A 67 6.01 23.02 -10.40
CA PHE A 67 6.42 22.11 -9.34
C PHE A 67 7.87 22.34 -8.91
N CYS A 68 8.80 22.47 -9.86
CA CYS A 68 10.21 22.72 -9.59
C CYS A 68 10.42 24.06 -8.86
N GLN A 69 9.65 25.10 -9.20
CA GLN A 69 9.69 26.39 -8.51
C GLN A 69 9.16 26.31 -7.07
N ARG A 70 8.10 25.51 -6.84
CA ARG A 70 7.43 25.40 -5.53
C ARG A 70 8.20 24.54 -4.52
N VAL A 71 8.94 23.54 -4.98
CA VAL A 71 9.55 22.54 -4.10
C VAL A 71 10.99 22.92 -3.77
N GLY A 72 11.19 23.52 -2.59
CA GLY A 72 12.52 23.72 -2.00
C GLY A 72 13.20 22.40 -1.56
N ASN A 73 14.52 22.47 -1.35
CA ASN A 73 15.46 21.34 -1.27
C ASN A 73 15.13 20.17 -0.31
N ASN A 74 14.25 20.31 0.69
CA ASN A 74 14.13 19.32 1.78
C ASN A 74 12.83 18.50 1.88
N LYS A 75 11.86 18.64 0.95
CA LYS A 75 10.63 17.79 0.95
C LYS A 75 10.24 17.26 -0.44
N SER A 76 11.20 17.14 -1.35
CA SER A 76 10.94 16.97 -2.79
C SER A 76 10.52 15.58 -3.24
N LEU A 77 11.09 14.51 -2.69
CA LEU A 77 10.97 13.17 -3.29
C LEU A 77 9.54 12.58 -3.24
N ASN A 78 8.87 12.67 -2.09
CA ASN A 78 7.50 12.15 -1.95
C ASN A 78 6.48 12.97 -2.77
N LEU A 79 6.68 14.29 -2.82
CA LEU A 79 5.83 15.18 -3.61
C LEU A 79 6.07 14.97 -5.12
N PHE A 80 7.31 14.70 -5.51
CA PHE A 80 7.69 14.35 -6.89
C PHE A 80 6.97 13.09 -7.34
N TRP A 81 7.08 11.99 -6.59
CA TRP A 81 6.40 10.74 -6.96
C TRP A 81 4.88 10.83 -6.92
N ARG A 82 4.33 11.72 -6.08
CA ARG A 82 2.89 11.99 -6.07
C ARG A 82 2.47 12.72 -7.34
N LEU A 83 3.17 13.78 -7.72
CA LEU A 83 2.88 14.53 -8.94
C LEU A 83 3.13 13.68 -10.20
N HIS A 84 4.26 12.97 -10.28
CA HIS A 84 4.57 12.09 -11.40
C HIS A 84 3.43 11.09 -11.67
N ARG A 85 2.89 10.48 -10.61
CA ARG A 85 1.77 9.53 -10.74
C ARG A 85 0.48 10.21 -11.19
N SER A 86 0.17 11.41 -10.69
CA SER A 86 -1.06 12.13 -11.06
C SER A 86 -0.99 12.67 -12.50
N MET A 87 0.20 13.11 -12.94
CA MET A 87 0.47 13.52 -14.32
C MET A 87 0.22 12.39 -15.34
N ASN A 88 0.47 11.14 -14.94
CA ASN A 88 0.31 9.96 -15.79
C ASN A 88 -1.05 9.24 -15.62
N GLY A 89 -1.99 9.80 -14.84
CA GLY A 89 -3.28 9.16 -14.57
C GLY A 89 -3.20 7.85 -13.78
N THR A 90 -2.02 7.56 -13.20
CA THR A 90 -1.76 6.34 -12.41
C THR A 90 -2.15 6.47 -10.94
N VAL A 91 -2.65 7.65 -10.53
CA VAL A 91 -3.29 7.80 -9.22
C VAL A 91 -4.62 7.06 -9.28
N LYS A 92 -4.59 5.81 -8.81
CA LYS A 92 -5.79 5.05 -8.49
C LYS A 92 -6.52 5.81 -7.39
N ASN A 93 -7.81 6.06 -7.61
CA ASN A 93 -8.66 6.66 -6.59
C ASN A 93 -8.64 5.72 -5.38
N ARG A 94 -8.12 6.20 -4.23
CA ARG A 94 -8.09 5.41 -3.00
C ARG A 94 -9.45 5.53 -2.28
N CYS A 95 -10.54 5.29 -2.98
CA CYS A 95 -11.80 5.01 -2.28
C CYS A 95 -11.68 3.60 -1.73
N VAL A 96 -12.22 3.41 -0.53
CA VAL A 96 -12.51 2.08 -0.02
C VAL A 96 -13.43 1.42 -1.05
N ILE A 97 -13.09 0.20 -1.48
CA ILE A 97 -13.93 -0.57 -2.41
C ILE A 97 -15.32 -0.77 -1.83
N ASP A 98 -16.33 -0.91 -2.68
CA ASP A 98 -17.67 -1.28 -2.22
C ASP A 98 -17.60 -2.62 -1.50
N PHE A 99 -18.16 -2.68 -0.30
CA PHE A 99 -18.17 -3.89 0.51
C PHE A 99 -19.54 -4.11 1.11
N GLN A 100 -19.81 -5.36 1.46
CA GLN A 100 -21.02 -5.75 2.15
C GLN A 100 -20.76 -5.71 3.66
N SER A 101 -21.62 -5.02 4.42
CA SER A 101 -21.56 -5.04 5.88
C SER A 101 -22.16 -6.33 6.45
N LEU A 102 -22.05 -6.52 7.77
CA LEU A 102 -22.50 -7.71 8.50
C LEU A 102 -24.01 -7.98 8.34
N ASP A 103 -24.80 -6.93 8.15
CA ASP A 103 -26.24 -6.98 7.86
C ASP A 103 -26.56 -7.30 6.39
N LEU A 104 -25.56 -7.72 5.60
CA LEU A 104 -25.64 -8.03 4.18
C LEU A 104 -26.00 -6.83 3.29
N THR A 105 -25.91 -5.59 3.79
CA THR A 105 -26.17 -4.40 2.98
C THR A 105 -24.90 -3.92 2.25
N TRP A 106 -25.07 -3.47 1.00
CA TRP A 106 -23.95 -2.99 0.18
C TRP A 106 -23.62 -1.52 0.49
N GLN A 107 -22.41 -1.27 0.95
CA GLN A 107 -21.91 0.06 1.27
C GLN A 107 -21.15 0.65 0.09
N ARG A 108 -21.75 1.65 -0.58
CA ARG A 108 -21.23 2.24 -1.82
C ARG A 108 -20.72 3.67 -1.66
N THR A 109 -21.33 4.45 -0.77
CA THR A 109 -20.88 5.83 -0.48
C THR A 109 -19.76 5.82 0.56
N ASP A 110 -18.82 6.75 0.46
CA ASP A 110 -17.71 6.87 1.43
C ASP A 110 -18.20 7.12 2.85
N GLU A 111 -19.29 7.87 3.01
CA GLU A 111 -19.91 8.12 4.31
C GLU A 111 -20.46 6.83 4.93
N ASN A 112 -21.18 6.01 4.16
CA ASN A 112 -21.71 4.75 4.67
C ASN A 112 -20.61 3.72 4.92
N LYS A 113 -19.60 3.66 4.04
CA LYS A 113 -18.39 2.85 4.23
C LYS A 113 -17.69 3.21 5.54
N GLY A 114 -17.54 4.51 5.82
CA GLY A 114 -16.97 5.02 7.05
C GLY A 114 -17.76 4.59 8.29
N ARG A 115 -19.09 4.73 8.26
CA ARG A 115 -19.95 4.29 9.37
C ARG A 115 -19.88 2.79 9.61
N ALA A 116 -19.94 1.98 8.56
CA ALA A 116 -19.89 0.52 8.68
C ALA A 116 -18.55 0.03 9.23
N LEU A 117 -17.43 0.60 8.76
CA LEU A 117 -16.10 0.31 9.31
C LEU A 117 -15.97 0.73 10.78
N PHE A 118 -16.54 1.88 11.14
CA PHE A 118 -16.52 2.35 12.53
C PHE A 118 -17.36 1.45 13.46
N ALA A 119 -18.55 1.04 13.03
CA ALA A 119 -19.38 0.09 13.77
C ALA A 119 -18.65 -1.24 13.99
N HIS A 120 -18.00 -1.76 12.94
CA HIS A 120 -17.19 -2.97 13.04
C HIS A 120 -16.01 -2.80 14.01
N TYR A 121 -15.34 -1.63 14.00
CA TYR A 121 -14.27 -1.33 14.93
C TYR A 121 -14.78 -1.37 16.38
N LEU A 122 -15.96 -0.79 16.66
CA LEU A 122 -16.57 -0.83 17.99
C LEU A 122 -16.89 -2.28 18.41
N GLU A 123 -17.47 -3.09 17.53
CA GLU A 123 -17.76 -4.49 17.80
C GLU A 123 -16.52 -5.36 18.07
N GLN A 124 -15.37 -5.05 17.44
CA GLN A 124 -14.13 -5.81 17.68
C GLN A 124 -13.33 -5.29 18.87
N SER A 125 -13.22 -3.97 19.00
CA SER A 125 -12.26 -3.35 19.91
C SER A 125 -12.89 -2.93 21.24
N ASP A 126 -14.17 -2.51 21.21
CA ASP A 126 -14.94 -2.06 22.38
C ASP A 126 -16.03 -3.06 22.79
N GLN A 127 -15.68 -4.35 22.84
CA GLN A 127 -16.55 -5.39 23.40
C GLN A 127 -16.83 -5.23 24.90
N LYS A 128 -16.28 -4.18 25.54
CA LYS A 128 -16.25 -3.96 27.00
C LYS A 128 -15.76 -5.18 27.80
N ASP A 129 -15.15 -6.15 27.14
CA ASP A 129 -14.61 -7.37 27.72
C ASP A 129 -13.18 -7.17 28.23
N ILE A 130 -12.99 -6.08 28.98
CA ILE A 130 -11.71 -5.82 29.65
C ILE A 130 -11.46 -6.91 30.70
N VAL A 131 -12.52 -7.41 31.33
CA VAL A 131 -12.45 -8.46 32.35
C VAL A 131 -12.00 -9.78 31.71
N GLY A 132 -12.65 -10.27 30.67
CA GLY A 132 -12.27 -11.52 30.00
C GLY A 132 -10.87 -11.46 29.39
N ARG A 133 -10.48 -10.33 28.75
CA ARG A 133 -9.10 -10.13 28.29
C ARG A 133 -8.09 -10.14 29.44
N ASN A 134 -8.40 -9.50 30.55
CA ASN A 134 -7.50 -9.49 31.71
C ASN A 134 -7.41 -10.88 32.35
N THR A 135 -8.51 -11.62 32.44
CA THR A 135 -8.53 -13.01 32.92
C THR A 135 -7.70 -13.92 32.00
N ALA A 136 -7.86 -13.83 30.69
CA ALA A 136 -7.06 -14.58 29.73
C ALA A 136 -5.56 -14.22 29.84
N ARG A 137 -5.22 -12.92 29.92
CA ARG A 137 -3.84 -12.46 30.12
C ARG A 137 -3.24 -12.96 31.43
N GLN A 138 -4.00 -12.92 32.52
CA GLN A 138 -3.57 -13.42 33.82
C GLN A 138 -3.39 -14.94 33.79
N SER A 139 -4.27 -15.68 33.13
CA SER A 139 -4.16 -17.13 32.96
C SER A 139 -2.91 -17.51 32.16
N ILE A 140 -2.65 -16.84 31.03
CA ILE A 140 -1.44 -17.05 30.23
C ILE A 140 -0.18 -16.69 31.05
N ALA A 141 -0.18 -15.53 31.72
CA ALA A 141 0.95 -15.12 32.55
C ALA A 141 1.20 -16.10 33.71
N ALA A 142 0.15 -16.66 34.32
CA ALA A 142 0.27 -17.67 35.37
C ALA A 142 0.85 -18.98 34.82
N LYS A 143 0.38 -19.47 33.67
CA LYS A 143 0.94 -20.66 33.01
C LYS A 143 2.42 -20.50 32.69
N CYS A 144 2.82 -19.37 32.11
CA CYS A 144 4.21 -19.08 31.80
C CYS A 144 5.08 -18.94 33.07
N LYS A 145 4.56 -18.32 34.13
CA LYS A 145 5.31 -18.09 35.38
C LYS A 145 5.44 -19.35 36.24
N ASN A 146 4.43 -20.21 36.22
CA ASN A 146 4.42 -21.46 36.99
C ASN A 146 5.04 -22.64 36.22
N GLN A 147 5.49 -22.43 34.97
CA GLN A 147 6.00 -23.49 34.09
C GLN A 147 5.03 -24.66 33.90
N GLU A 148 3.72 -24.41 33.99
CA GLU A 148 2.66 -25.38 33.66
C GLU A 148 2.40 -25.40 32.14
N LEU A 149 3.46 -25.27 31.34
CA LEU A 149 3.38 -25.39 29.89
C LEU A 149 3.46 -26.88 29.56
N ASP A 150 2.44 -27.38 28.85
CA ASP A 150 2.49 -28.74 28.33
C ASP A 150 3.44 -28.81 27.13
N VAL A 151 3.86 -30.00 26.74
CA VAL A 151 4.65 -30.21 25.51
C VAL A 151 3.90 -29.68 24.29
N ASP A 152 2.57 -29.76 24.31
CA ASP A 152 1.66 -29.21 23.28
C ASP A 152 1.66 -27.66 23.23
N ASP A 153 2.17 -26.98 24.26
CA ASP A 153 2.31 -25.51 24.30
C ASP A 153 3.67 -25.03 23.73
N LEU A 154 4.56 -25.95 23.34
CA LEU A 154 5.88 -25.64 22.80
C LEU A 154 5.88 -25.62 21.27
N VAL A 155 6.75 -24.79 20.69
CA VAL A 155 6.94 -24.69 19.25
C VAL A 155 7.73 -25.88 18.74
N THR A 156 7.17 -26.57 17.75
CA THR A 156 7.81 -27.71 17.07
C THR A 156 8.68 -27.25 15.90
N VAL A 157 9.63 -28.10 15.49
CA VAL A 157 10.49 -27.83 14.32
C VAL A 157 9.65 -27.68 13.04
N GLU A 158 8.61 -28.51 12.90
CA GLU A 158 7.70 -28.52 11.77
C GLU A 158 6.94 -27.20 11.63
N GLU A 159 6.46 -26.64 12.75
CA GLU A 159 5.77 -25.34 12.75
C GLU A 159 6.68 -24.19 12.32
N ILE A 160 7.95 -24.22 12.72
CA ILE A 160 8.95 -23.23 12.30
C ILE A 160 9.25 -23.40 10.81
N LYS A 161 9.49 -24.64 10.35
CA LYS A 161 9.71 -24.94 8.92
C LYS A 161 8.53 -24.46 8.06
N ASP A 162 7.31 -24.67 8.52
CA ASP A 162 6.09 -24.22 7.84
C ASP A 162 5.91 -22.69 7.87
N ALA A 163 6.29 -22.02 8.97
CA ALA A 163 6.30 -20.57 9.05
C ALA A 163 7.30 -19.95 8.07
N VAL A 164 8.54 -20.49 8.00
CA VAL A 164 9.57 -20.04 7.07
C VAL A 164 9.15 -20.28 5.62
N ARG A 165 8.53 -21.43 5.30
CA ARG A 165 8.04 -21.74 3.94
C ARG A 165 6.93 -20.79 3.48
N ARG A 166 6.07 -20.35 4.40
CA ARG A 166 4.98 -19.38 4.11
C ARG A 166 5.45 -17.93 4.10
N ALA A 167 6.60 -17.64 4.70
CA ALA A 167 7.16 -16.30 4.72
C ALA A 167 7.54 -15.87 3.29
N LYS A 168 7.18 -14.63 2.94
CA LYS A 168 7.71 -14.02 1.72
C LYS A 168 9.16 -13.68 1.96
N ASN A 169 10.02 -13.93 0.96
CA ASN A 169 11.44 -13.56 1.02
C ASN A 169 11.60 -12.03 0.94
N SER A 170 11.31 -11.35 2.05
CA SER A 170 11.38 -9.91 2.22
C SER A 170 12.82 -9.42 2.38
N ALA A 171 13.00 -8.10 2.43
CA ALA A 171 14.29 -7.53 2.77
C ALA A 171 14.77 -8.06 4.13
N PRO A 172 16.09 -8.35 4.28
CA PRO A 172 16.65 -8.84 5.53
C PRO A 172 16.52 -7.81 6.66
N GLY A 173 16.59 -8.30 7.90
CA GLY A 173 16.69 -7.46 9.08
C GLY A 173 18.06 -6.78 9.21
N PRO A 174 18.33 -6.10 10.34
CA PRO A 174 19.63 -5.52 10.65
C PRO A 174 20.77 -6.54 10.70
N ASP A 175 20.44 -7.81 10.96
CA ASP A 175 21.32 -8.96 10.92
C ASP A 175 21.75 -9.37 9.48
N GLY A 176 21.08 -8.85 8.45
CA GLY A 176 21.36 -9.17 7.06
C GLY A 176 20.81 -10.52 6.61
N ILE A 177 20.12 -11.27 7.48
CA ILE A 177 19.61 -12.62 7.21
C ILE A 177 18.21 -12.53 6.59
N ARG A 178 17.98 -13.27 5.50
CA ARG A 178 16.67 -13.38 4.85
C ARG A 178 15.99 -14.70 5.24
N TYR A 179 14.66 -14.73 5.10
CA TYR A 179 13.89 -15.98 5.28
C TYR A 179 14.35 -17.09 4.33
N GLY A 180 14.86 -16.75 3.14
CA GLY A 180 15.47 -17.73 2.24
C GLY A 180 16.74 -18.38 2.77
N ASP A 181 17.52 -17.65 3.59
CA ASP A 181 18.77 -18.15 4.18
C ASP A 181 18.48 -19.11 5.34
N ILE A 182 17.42 -18.83 6.11
CA ILE A 182 16.90 -19.71 7.17
C ILE A 182 16.38 -21.04 6.58
N GLY A 183 15.86 -21.02 5.34
CA GLY A 183 15.42 -22.23 4.65
C GLY A 183 16.53 -23.26 4.38
N GLY A 184 17.80 -22.87 4.50
CA GLY A 184 18.96 -23.73 4.26
C GLY A 184 19.58 -24.38 5.51
N LEU A 185 18.97 -24.20 6.69
CA LEU A 185 19.46 -24.79 7.93
C LEU A 185 19.43 -26.33 7.90
N SER A 186 20.44 -26.95 8.50
CA SER A 186 20.50 -28.39 8.77
C SER A 186 19.51 -28.79 9.88
N ASP A 187 19.20 -30.08 9.99
CA ASP A 187 18.21 -30.55 10.97
C ASP A 187 18.61 -30.23 12.43
N GLY A 188 19.90 -30.29 12.77
CA GLY A 188 20.36 -29.87 14.10
C GLY A 188 20.22 -28.38 14.37
N GLU A 189 20.40 -27.54 13.35
CA GLU A 189 20.19 -26.08 13.46
C GLU A 189 18.70 -25.73 13.59
N TRP A 190 17.81 -26.51 12.97
CA TRP A 190 16.36 -26.37 13.16
C TRP A 190 15.94 -26.70 14.60
N GLU A 191 16.51 -27.75 15.18
CA GLU A 191 16.28 -28.12 16.58
C GLU A 191 16.79 -27.03 17.54
N GLU A 192 17.96 -26.46 17.26
CA GLU A 192 18.50 -25.34 18.04
C GLU A 192 17.58 -24.11 17.98
N LEU A 193 17.09 -23.76 16.78
CA LEU A 193 16.17 -22.64 16.60
C LEU A 193 14.85 -22.85 17.37
N ALA A 194 14.28 -24.06 17.32
CA ALA A 194 13.12 -24.42 18.13
C ALA A 194 13.42 -24.30 19.64
N GLY A 195 14.60 -24.76 20.06
CA GLY A 195 15.08 -24.63 21.43
C GLY A 195 15.16 -23.17 21.90
N ILE A 196 15.60 -22.25 21.05
CA ILE A 196 15.67 -20.81 21.35
C ILE A 196 14.26 -20.24 21.59
N TYR A 197 13.28 -20.55 20.74
CA TYR A 197 11.89 -20.12 20.92
C TYR A 197 11.29 -20.70 22.20
N ASN A 198 11.45 -22.01 22.41
CA ASN A 198 10.91 -22.71 23.57
C ASN A 198 11.56 -22.23 24.88
N LYS A 199 12.84 -21.89 24.87
CA LYS A 199 13.51 -21.24 25.99
C LYS A 199 12.88 -19.89 26.30
N SER A 200 12.65 -19.04 25.29
CA SER A 200 11.99 -17.75 25.48
C SER A 200 10.59 -17.87 26.08
N ILE A 201 9.80 -18.84 25.60
CA ILE A 201 8.44 -19.15 26.08
C ILE A 201 8.47 -19.63 27.54
N THR A 202 9.31 -20.61 27.86
CA THR A 202 9.38 -21.23 29.20
C THR A 202 9.97 -20.30 30.25
N THR A 203 10.88 -19.39 29.88
CA THR A 203 11.42 -18.40 30.81
C THR A 203 10.61 -17.11 30.86
N ALA A 204 9.63 -16.93 29.96
CA ALA A 204 8.92 -15.67 29.75
C ALA A 204 9.86 -14.47 29.52
N ILE A 205 11.02 -14.71 28.89
CA ILE A 205 12.03 -13.68 28.60
C ILE A 205 12.18 -13.62 27.08
N ILE A 206 11.91 -12.46 26.51
CA ILE A 206 12.07 -12.19 25.08
C ILE A 206 13.44 -11.56 24.87
N ASN A 207 14.18 -12.01 23.86
CA ASN A 207 15.43 -11.36 23.49
C ASN A 207 15.15 -9.93 22.99
N GLU A 208 15.81 -8.93 23.56
CA GLU A 208 15.63 -7.51 23.20
C GLU A 208 15.89 -7.26 21.71
N GLU A 209 16.78 -8.03 21.09
CA GLU A 209 17.06 -7.93 19.66
C GLU A 209 15.86 -8.29 18.79
N TRP A 210 14.96 -9.15 19.26
CA TRP A 210 13.72 -9.50 18.56
C TRP A 210 12.70 -8.37 18.61
N LEU A 211 12.78 -7.52 19.62
CA LEU A 211 11.93 -6.35 19.80
C LEU A 211 12.39 -5.16 18.96
N HIS A 212 13.55 -5.25 18.30
CA HIS A 212 14.02 -4.28 17.31
C HIS A 212 13.28 -4.41 15.97
N TRP A 213 11.96 -4.39 16.03
CA TRP A 213 11.10 -4.07 14.90
C TRP A 213 10.90 -2.55 14.84
N TYR A 214 11.03 -1.95 13.66
CA TYR A 214 11.02 -0.52 13.37
C TYR A 214 9.67 0.21 13.67
N LEU A 215 9.23 0.24 14.93
CA LEU A 215 8.34 1.28 15.44
C LEU A 215 9.09 2.61 15.70
N CYS A 216 10.38 2.69 15.41
CA CYS A 216 11.13 3.96 15.41
C CYS A 216 11.01 4.68 14.06
N ARG A 217 9.79 4.96 13.63
CA ARG A 217 9.50 5.97 12.60
C ARG A 217 8.74 7.14 13.20
N SER A 218 9.25 7.73 14.30
CA SER A 218 9.00 9.15 14.66
C SER A 218 9.68 9.65 15.96
N LEU A 219 10.27 8.83 16.83
CA LEU A 219 10.81 9.33 18.11
C LEU A 219 12.28 9.77 18.07
N ALA A 220 12.75 10.28 16.93
CA ALA A 220 13.91 11.17 16.90
C ALA A 220 13.49 12.57 17.37
N LYS A 221 13.16 12.65 18.68
CA LYS A 221 13.12 13.81 19.58
C LYS A 221 12.24 13.41 20.75
N THR A 222 12.85 12.85 21.79
CA THR A 222 12.77 13.40 23.15
C THR A 222 13.74 12.57 23.99
N THR A 223 14.89 13.17 24.26
CA THR A 223 15.75 12.82 25.38
C THR A 223 14.90 12.89 26.65
N GLN A 224 14.52 11.76 27.25
CA GLN A 224 14.09 11.78 28.64
C GLN A 224 14.75 10.64 29.41
N LYS A 225 15.79 11.07 30.10
CA LYS A 225 16.61 10.43 31.12
C LYS A 225 15.90 9.30 31.86
N PHE A 226 16.59 8.16 31.92
CA PHE A 226 16.54 7.26 33.06
C PHE A 226 16.68 8.05 34.36
N ARG A 227 15.75 7.82 35.29
CA ARG A 227 16.06 7.80 36.72
C ARG A 227 15.42 6.55 37.31
N ALA A 228 16.27 5.61 37.68
CA ALA A 228 16.02 4.70 38.77
C ALA A 228 16.07 5.48 40.11
N ILE A 229 15.65 4.76 41.17
CA ILE A 229 15.82 4.99 42.61
C ILE A 229 14.49 5.33 43.31
N GLY A 230 14.07 4.41 44.19
CA GLY A 230 13.01 4.57 45.19
C GLY A 230 12.17 3.32 45.33
#